data_AF-A0A8B6DCI3-F1
#
_entry.id   AF-A0A8B6DCI3-F1
#
_cell.length_a   1.000
_cell.length_b   1.000
_cell.length_c   1.000
_cell.angle_alpha   90.00
_cell.angle_beta   90.00
_cell.angle_gamma   90.00
#
_symmetry.space_group_name_H-M   'P 1'
#
loop_
_entity.id
_entity.type
_entity.pdbx_description
1 polymer ?
#
loop_
_entity_poly.entity_id
_entity_poly.type
_entity_poly.pdbx_seq_one_letter_code
_entity_poly.pdbx_strand_id
1 'polypeptide(L)'
;MAFLELYPIVVSAILWGSQWTTKRILVWCDNEATVAIVKRGRSKCLQIMKLMRKLTWCACKYNFHFSAKHVPGYQNDISDALSRLQIDRFRKLAPSAAQHPMKCPSSSDVMWS
;
A
#
# COMPACT_ATOMS: atom_id res chain seq x y z
N MET A 1 -11.19 -5.86 -6.64
CA MET A 1 -9.91 -5.36 -7.19
C MET A 1 -9.36 -4.22 -6.33
N ALA A 2 -9.83 -2.97 -6.46
CA ALA A 2 -9.19 -1.83 -5.77
C ALA A 2 -9.06 -1.95 -4.24
N PHE A 3 -9.96 -2.67 -3.57
CA PHE A 3 -9.81 -2.97 -2.14
C PHE A 3 -8.53 -3.75 -1.82
N LEU A 4 -8.27 -4.84 -2.58
CA LEU A 4 -7.11 -5.72 -2.37
C LEU A 4 -5.80 -5.00 -2.65
N GLU A 5 -5.81 -4.06 -3.60
CA GLU A 5 -4.67 -3.22 -3.96
C GLU A 5 -4.43 -2.07 -2.98
N LEU A 6 -5.50 -1.50 -2.41
CA LEU A 6 -5.39 -0.44 -1.42
C LEU A 6 -4.93 -0.98 -0.05
N TYR A 7 -5.33 -2.20 0.31
CA TYR A 7 -4.97 -2.83 1.59
C TYR A 7 -3.46 -2.82 1.88
N PRO A 8 -2.56 -3.31 1.01
CA PRO A 8 -1.12 -3.29 1.26
C PRO A 8 -0.54 -1.86 1.35
N ILE A 9 -1.15 -0.88 0.68
CA ILE A 9 -0.77 0.53 0.81
C ILE A 9 -1.05 1.02 2.23
N VAL A 10 -2.22 0.68 2.78
CA VAL A 10 -2.57 1.03 4.17
C VAL A 10 -1.67 0.31 5.17
N VAL A 11 -1.40 -0.97 4.97
CA VAL A 11 -0.46 -1.73 5.81
C VAL A 11 0.92 -1.09 5.81
N SER A 12 1.42 -0.70 4.63
CA SER A 12 2.70 0.00 4.49
C SER A 12 2.73 1.32 5.28
N ALA A 13 1.65 2.11 5.23
CA ALA A 13 1.53 3.34 6.00
C ALA A 13 1.48 3.11 7.52
N ILE A 14 0.89 2.00 7.99
CA ILE A 14 0.87 1.64 9.41
C ILE A 14 2.28 1.25 9.88
N LEU A 15 3.00 0.45 9.09
CA LEU A 15 4.33 -0.07 9.44
C LEU A 15 5.43 0.98 9.31
N TRP A 16 5.37 1.80 8.26
CA TRP A 16 6.47 2.70 7.88
C TRP A 16 6.12 4.18 7.97
N GLY A 17 4.89 4.54 8.38
CA GLY A 17 4.44 5.93 8.43
C GLY A 17 5.36 6.85 9.24
N SER A 18 5.92 6.37 10.36
CA SER A 18 6.89 7.14 11.17
C SER A 18 8.20 7.44 10.44
N GLN A 19 8.58 6.63 9.45
CA GLN A 19 9.76 6.83 8.62
C GLN A 19 9.47 7.75 7.41
N TRP A 20 8.19 8.08 7.18
CA TRP A 20 7.72 8.91 6.08
C TRP A 20 7.49 10.36 6.47
N THR A 21 7.73 10.73 7.73
CA THR A 21 7.57 12.10 8.22
C THR A 21 8.26 13.12 7.31
N THR A 22 7.52 14.17 6.97
CA THR A 22 7.85 15.26 6.02
C THR A 22 8.15 14.83 4.58
N LYS A 23 7.93 13.55 4.21
CA LYS A 23 8.13 13.04 2.85
C LYS A 23 6.84 13.07 2.03
N ARG A 24 7.02 12.99 0.71
CA ARG A 24 5.96 12.74 -0.28
C ARG A 24 6.11 11.33 -0.82
N ILE A 25 5.18 10.46 -0.44
CA ILE A 25 5.20 9.04 -0.79
C ILE A 25 4.41 8.84 -2.08
N LEU A 26 5.10 8.36 -3.12
CA LEU A 26 4.47 8.01 -4.39
C LEU A 26 4.31 6.50 -4.45
N VAL A 27 3.06 6.03 -4.48
CA VAL A 27 2.74 4.62 -4.63
C VAL A 27 2.64 4.26 -6.10
N TRP A 28 3.36 3.24 -6.53
CA TRP A 28 3.21 2.64 -7.85
C TRP A 28 2.21 1.49 -7.76
N CYS A 29 1.19 1.51 -8.62
CA CYS A 29 0.13 0.52 -8.63
C CYS A 29 -0.31 0.28 -10.07
N ASP A 30 -0.49 -0.98 -10.46
CA ASP A 30 -0.99 -1.38 -11.79
C ASP A 30 -2.53 -1.33 -11.87
N ASN A 31 -3.21 -1.01 -10.77
CA ASN A 31 -4.65 -0.86 -10.73
C ASN A 31 -5.08 0.61 -10.84
N GLU A 32 -5.55 1.00 -12.03
CA GLU A 32 -6.01 2.37 -12.29
C GLU A 32 -7.13 2.82 -11.35
N ALA A 33 -8.03 1.93 -10.93
CA ALA A 33 -9.10 2.29 -10.00
C ALA A 33 -8.53 2.67 -8.62
N THR A 34 -7.54 1.92 -8.12
CA THR A 34 -6.82 2.26 -6.87
C THR A 34 -6.11 3.60 -7.01
N VAL A 35 -5.42 3.84 -8.12
CA VAL A 35 -4.75 5.11 -8.40
C VAL A 35 -5.75 6.27 -8.39
N ALA A 36 -6.90 6.11 -9.04
CA ALA A 36 -7.95 7.12 -9.07
C ALA A 36 -8.56 7.38 -7.67
N ILE A 37 -8.79 6.33 -6.88
CA ILE A 37 -9.28 6.44 -5.50
C ILE A 37 -8.29 7.20 -4.63
N VAL A 38 -6.99 6.86 -4.68
CA VAL A 38 -5.94 7.53 -3.90
C VAL A 38 -5.83 9.00 -4.30
N LYS A 39 -5.79 9.31 -5.60
CA LYS A 39 -5.70 10.69 -6.10
C LYS A 39 -6.92 11.54 -5.72
N ARG A 40 -8.13 10.96 -5.75
CA ARG A 40 -9.37 11.67 -5.42
C ARG A 40 -9.66 11.72 -3.92
N GLY A 41 -9.05 10.83 -3.14
CA GLY A 41 -9.32 10.67 -1.72
C GLY A 41 -10.69 10.06 -1.39
N ARG A 42 -11.44 9.52 -2.37
CA ARG A 42 -12.82 9.05 -2.16
C ARG A 42 -13.24 7.89 -3.09
N SER A 43 -14.18 7.09 -2.61
CA SER A 43 -14.84 5.98 -3.31
C SER A 43 -16.30 5.87 -2.87
N LYS A 44 -17.18 5.33 -3.72
CA LYS A 44 -18.57 5.00 -3.35
C LYS A 44 -18.66 3.77 -2.45
N CYS A 45 -17.64 2.92 -2.44
CA CYS A 45 -17.60 1.71 -1.63
C CYS A 45 -17.18 2.03 -0.19
N LEU A 46 -18.06 1.74 0.77
CA LEU A 46 -17.81 1.99 2.20
C LEU A 46 -16.56 1.28 2.72
N GLN A 47 -16.29 0.04 2.28
CA GLN A 47 -15.12 -0.72 2.72
C GLN A 47 -13.81 -0.09 2.23
N ILE A 48 -13.78 0.40 1.00
CA ILE A 48 -12.64 1.17 0.48
C ILE A 48 -12.47 2.48 1.23
N MET A 49 -13.57 3.15 1.60
CA MET A 49 -13.51 4.37 2.39
C MET A 49 -12.96 4.15 3.80
N LYS A 50 -13.18 2.99 4.42
CA LYS A 50 -12.52 2.64 5.70
C LYS A 50 -11.00 2.61 5.54
N LEU A 51 -10.50 1.95 4.50
CA LEU A 51 -9.07 1.93 4.17
C LEU A 51 -8.51 3.33 3.88
N MET A 52 -9.21 4.12 3.06
CA MET A 52 -8.78 5.50 2.78
C MET A 52 -8.71 6.36 4.04
N ARG A 53 -9.68 6.24 4.96
CA ARG A 53 -9.64 6.94 6.26
C ARG A 53 -8.45 6.49 7.09
N LYS A 54 -8.14 5.19 7.15
CA LYS A 54 -6.93 4.70 7.84
C LYS A 54 -5.66 5.29 7.23
N LEU A 55 -5.56 5.32 5.90
CA LEU A 55 -4.41 5.89 5.20
C LEU A 55 -4.24 7.38 5.51
N THR A 56 -5.33 8.16 5.40
CA THR A 56 -5.34 9.58 5.74
C THR A 56 -4.97 9.82 7.19
N TRP A 57 -5.50 9.01 8.12
CA TRP A 57 -5.14 9.10 9.53
C TRP A 57 -3.65 8.87 9.76
N CYS A 58 -3.05 7.86 9.11
CA CYS A 58 -1.60 7.62 9.20
C CYS A 58 -0.80 8.81 8.64
N ALA A 59 -1.24 9.37 7.52
CA ALA A 59 -0.64 10.55 6.89
C ALA A 59 -0.65 11.76 7.83
N CYS A 60 -1.78 12.04 8.47
CA CYS A 60 -1.90 13.10 9.47
C CYS A 60 -1.05 12.81 10.72
N LYS A 61 -1.15 11.61 11.28
CA LYS A 61 -0.45 11.20 12.51
C LYS A 61 1.07 11.32 12.37
N TYR A 62 1.62 10.94 11.23
CA TYR A 62 3.06 10.92 11.00
C TYR A 62 3.55 12.07 10.10
N ASN A 63 2.67 13.02 9.76
CA ASN A 63 2.96 14.19 8.94
C ASN A 63 3.65 13.85 7.60
N PHE A 64 3.03 12.99 6.79
CA PHE A 64 3.48 12.68 5.43
C PHE A 64 2.39 12.96 4.40
N HIS A 65 2.80 13.15 3.15
CA HIS A 65 1.88 13.25 2.01
C HIS A 65 1.95 11.98 1.18
N PHE A 66 0.85 11.58 0.56
CA PHE A 66 0.83 10.42 -0.33
C PHE A 66 0.11 10.72 -1.64
N SER A 67 0.52 10.02 -2.70
CA SER A 67 -0.15 9.99 -4.00
C SER A 67 0.07 8.64 -4.66
N ALA A 68 -0.60 8.39 -5.78
CA ALA A 68 -0.42 7.16 -6.55
C ALA A 68 -0.19 7.46 -8.03
N LYS A 69 0.59 6.62 -8.69
CA LYS A 69 0.81 6.65 -10.14
C LYS A 69 0.61 5.25 -10.71
N HIS A 70 -0.11 5.18 -11.82
CA HIS A 70 -0.26 3.95 -12.57
C HIS A 70 1.09 3.56 -13.17
N VAL A 71 1.47 2.29 -13.03
CA VAL A 71 2.61 1.69 -13.72
C VAL A 71 2.14 0.51 -14.56
N PRO A 72 2.73 0.28 -15.75
CA PRO A 72 2.44 -0.94 -16.51
C PRO A 72 2.73 -2.17 -15.65
N GLY A 73 1.87 -3.21 -15.72
CA GLY A 73 2.00 -4.41 -14.88
C GLY A 73 3.38 -5.09 -14.95
N TYR A 74 4.08 -5.03 -16.09
CA TYR A 74 5.43 -5.57 -16.23
C TYR A 74 6.50 -4.85 -15.38
N GLN A 75 6.22 -3.62 -14.91
CA GLN A 75 7.11 -2.88 -14.00
C GLN A 75 6.78 -3.15 -12.52
N ASN A 76 5.77 -3.98 -12.23
CA ASN A 76 5.31 -4.31 -10.88
C ASN A 76 5.76 -5.72 -10.44
N ASP A 77 6.79 -6.28 -11.08
CA ASP A 77 7.21 -7.68 -10.92
C ASP A 77 7.52 -8.10 -9.47
N ILE A 78 8.09 -7.20 -8.67
CA ILE A 78 8.38 -7.48 -7.25
C ILE A 78 7.08 -7.66 -6.47
N SER A 79 6.14 -6.73 -6.63
CA SER A 79 4.84 -6.77 -5.94
C SER A 79 3.97 -7.93 -6.45
N ASP A 80 4.00 -8.20 -7.77
CA ASP A 80 3.31 -9.34 -8.40
C ASP A 80 3.85 -10.69 -7.88
N ALA A 81 5.18 -10.82 -7.77
CA ALA A 81 5.78 -12.02 -7.18
C ALA A 81 5.35 -12.21 -5.72
N LEU A 82 5.32 -11.14 -4.92
CA LEU A 82 4.84 -11.20 -3.53
C LEU A 82 3.35 -11.55 -3.42
N SER A 83 2.49 -10.90 -4.21
CA SER A 83 1.03 -11.12 -4.14
C SER A 83 0.62 -12.52 -4.58
N ARG A 84 1.41 -13.15 -5.45
CA ARG A 84 1.23 -14.53 -5.92
C ARG A 84 2.02 -15.58 -5.10
N LEU A 85 2.66 -15.18 -4.01
CA LEU A 85 3.49 -16.05 -3.17
C LEU A 85 4.64 -16.75 -3.94
N GLN A 86 5.16 -16.12 -5.01
CA GLN A 86 6.31 -16.59 -5.77
C GLN A 86 7.62 -16.16 -5.09
N ILE A 87 7.90 -16.72 -3.91
CA ILE A 87 8.99 -16.27 -3.02
C ILE A 87 10.37 -16.37 -3.69
N ASP A 88 10.64 -17.43 -4.45
CA ASP A 88 11.92 -17.57 -5.18
C ASP A 88 12.11 -16.47 -6.22
N ARG A 89 11.06 -16.14 -6.98
CA ARG A 89 11.07 -15.03 -7.96
C ARG A 89 11.26 -13.70 -7.23
N PHE A 90 10.54 -13.48 -6.14
CA PHE A 90 10.70 -12.28 -5.32
C PHE A 90 12.14 -12.11 -4.82
N ARG A 91 12.77 -13.17 -4.29
CA ARG A 91 14.16 -13.11 -3.79
C ARG A 91 15.17 -12.81 -4.90
N LYS A 92 14.93 -13.32 -6.12
CA LYS A 92 15.75 -12.98 -7.30
C LYS A 92 15.57 -11.51 -7.72
N LEU A 93 14.35 -11.00 -7.69
CA LEU A 93 14.03 -9.62 -8.09
C LEU A 93 14.43 -8.58 -7.03
N ALA A 94 14.41 -8.95 -5.75
CA ALA A 94 14.71 -8.08 -4.62
C ALA A 94 15.70 -8.75 -3.64
N PRO A 95 16.97 -8.96 -4.05
CA PRO A 95 17.96 -9.65 -3.23
C PRO A 95 18.30 -8.88 -1.94
N SER A 96 18.12 -7.57 -1.93
CA SER A 96 18.30 -6.71 -0.77
C SER A 96 17.10 -6.66 0.18
N ALA A 97 15.99 -7.34 -0.15
CA ALA A 97 14.84 -7.39 0.75
C ALA A 97 15.18 -8.15 2.04
N ALA A 98 14.62 -7.70 3.16
CA ALA A 98 14.86 -8.31 4.47
C ALA A 98 14.64 -9.84 4.45
N GLN A 99 15.54 -10.59 5.08
CA GLN A 99 15.45 -12.06 5.12
C GLN A 99 14.21 -12.55 5.86
N HIS A 100 13.81 -11.86 6.93
CA HIS A 100 12.65 -12.23 7.73
C HIS A 100 11.52 -11.20 7.56
N PRO A 101 10.26 -11.64 7.40
CA PRO A 101 9.13 -10.73 7.28
C PRO A 101 8.90 -9.96 8.58
N MET A 102 8.45 -8.71 8.46
CA MET A 102 7.98 -7.93 9.61
C MET A 102 6.59 -8.41 10.03
N LYS A 103 6.27 -8.36 11.32
CA LYS A 103 4.93 -8.67 11.82
C LYS A 103 3.92 -7.67 11.26
N CYS A 104 3.01 -8.15 10.41
CA CYS A 104 1.92 -7.34 9.87
C CYS A 104 0.88 -6.99 10.96
N PRO A 105 0.23 -5.81 10.86
CA PRO A 105 -0.91 -5.47 11.72
C PRO A 105 -2.06 -6.45 11.49
N SER A 106 -2.91 -6.62 12.49
CA SER A 106 -4.11 -7.45 12.34
C SER A 106 -5.12 -6.80 11.37
N SER A 107 -6.04 -7.59 10.83
CA SER A 107 -7.07 -7.07 9.93
C SER A 107 -7.95 -6.01 10.60
N SER A 108 -8.22 -6.16 11.90
CA SER A 108 -8.93 -5.14 12.70
C SER A 108 -8.15 -3.85 12.84
N ASP A 109 -6.82 -3.91 13.03
CA ASP A 109 -5.97 -2.72 13.08
C ASP A 109 -5.99 -1.94 11.76
N VAL A 110 -6.08 -2.65 10.64
CA VAL A 110 -6.12 -2.04 9.30
C VAL A 110 -7.50 -1.44 8.99
N MET A 111 -8.57 -2.19 9.27
CA MET A 111 -9.92 -1.84 8.81
C MET A 111 -10.68 -0.86 9.70
N TRP A 112 -10.21 -0.57 10.93
CA TRP A 112 -11.01 0.05 12.00
C TRP A 112 -12.33 -0.70 12.21
N SER A 113 -12.35 -1.57 13.21
CA SER A 113 -13.59 -2.15 13.73
C SER A 113 -14.43 -1.06 14.38
#